data_AF-A0A9D4RHF8-F1
#
_entry.id   AF-A0A9D4RHF8-F1
#
_cell.length_a   1.000
_cell.length_b   1.000
_cell.length_c   1.000
_cell.angle_alpha   90.00
_cell.angle_beta   90.00
_cell.angle_gamma   90.00
#
_symmetry.space_group_name_H-M   'P 1'
#
loop_
_entity.id
_entity.type
_entity.pdbx_description
1 polymer ?
#
loop_
_entity_poly.entity_id
_entity_poly.type
_entity_poly.pdbx_seq_one_letter_code
_entity_poly.pdbx_strand_id
1 'polypeptide(L)'
;MANEYPCMKCMKNVPRRMHAVSCDGCGRWQHRLCDTGITSEQYRLMSSGQLTMEWSCVDCNLDSEVRQLSSTTVYDEIPPDTSIPNSPIRELSQTLFHLMVTQT
;
A
#
# COMPACT_ATOMS: atom_id res chain seq x y z
N MET A 1 12.30 29.38 15.20
CA MET A 1 11.95 27.95 15.26
C MET A 1 11.69 27.52 13.83
N ALA A 2 12.58 26.75 13.22
CA ALA A 2 12.35 26.24 11.88
C ALA A 2 11.26 25.16 11.97
N ASN A 3 10.11 25.36 11.31
CA ASN A 3 9.12 24.30 11.14
C ASN A 3 9.71 23.28 10.16
N GLU A 4 10.53 22.38 10.68
CA GLU A 4 11.09 21.27 9.92
C GLU A 4 10.10 20.13 9.89
N TYR A 5 9.70 19.73 8.68
CA TYR A 5 8.80 18.59 8.46
C TYR A 5 9.62 17.50 7.78
N PRO A 6 10.27 16.59 8.51
CA PRO A 6 11.13 15.59 7.91
C PRO A 6 10.32 14.61 7.05
N CYS A 7 10.82 14.31 5.85
CA CYS A 7 10.27 13.26 5.01
C CYS A 7 10.53 11.90 5.65
N MET A 8 9.49 11.12 5.89
CA MET A 8 9.62 9.79 6.51
C MET A 8 10.48 8.78 5.71
N LYS A 9 10.66 8.97 4.40
CA LYS A 9 11.44 8.03 3.56
C LYS A 9 12.92 8.41 3.48
N CYS A 10 13.22 9.67 3.19
CA CYS A 10 14.58 10.13 2.93
C CYS A 10 15.18 10.93 4.09
N MET A 11 14.42 11.16 5.16
CA MET A 11 14.79 11.94 6.35
C MET A 11 15.21 13.39 6.10
N LYS A 12 15.13 13.86 4.85
CA LYS A 12 15.37 15.26 4.49
C LYS A 12 14.15 16.10 4.82
N ASN A 13 14.40 17.33 5.26
CA ASN A 13 13.34 18.31 5.49
C ASN A 13 12.50 18.49 4.21
N VAL A 14 11.19 18.47 4.36
CA VAL A 14 10.22 18.84 3.34
C VAL A 14 10.06 20.36 3.36
N PRO A 15 10.63 21.10 2.40
CA PRO A 15 10.45 22.54 2.35
C PRO A 15 9.00 22.86 1.96
N ARG A 16 8.43 23.94 2.50
CA ARG A 16 7.04 24.40 2.20
C ARG A 16 6.73 24.56 0.71
N ARG A 17 7.75 24.70 -0.14
CA ARG A 17 7.62 24.90 -1.60
C ARG A 17 7.70 23.59 -2.40
N MET A 18 7.96 22.44 -1.76
CA MET A 18 8.02 21.16 -2.45
C MET A 18 6.69 20.43 -2.41
N HIS A 19 6.44 19.66 -3.47
CA HIS A 19 5.30 18.78 -3.61
C HIS A 19 5.39 17.66 -2.57
N ALA A 20 4.67 17.79 -1.48
CA ALA A 20 4.67 16.85 -0.39
C ALA A 20 3.26 16.57 0.08
N VAL A 21 3.07 15.35 0.55
CA VAL A 21 1.79 14.82 1.01
C VAL A 21 1.91 14.51 2.50
N SER A 22 0.85 14.80 3.23
CA SER A 22 0.68 14.40 4.64
C SER A 22 -0.11 13.11 4.70
N CYS A 23 0.31 12.17 5.55
CA CYS A 23 -0.43 10.96 5.83
C CYS A 23 -1.68 11.28 6.65
N ASP A 24 -2.85 10.82 6.21
CA ASP A 24 -4.12 11.00 6.94
C ASP A 24 -4.16 10.21 8.26
N GLY A 25 -3.43 9.10 8.34
CA GLY A 25 -3.38 8.26 9.56
C GLY A 25 -2.46 8.80 10.65
N CYS A 26 -1.24 9.22 10.32
CA CYS A 26 -0.23 9.62 11.30
C CYS A 26 0.22 11.10 11.23
N GLY A 27 -0.29 11.87 10.26
CA GLY A 27 0.02 13.29 10.09
C GLY A 27 1.47 13.59 9.66
N ARG A 28 2.28 12.57 9.37
CA ARG A 28 3.68 12.73 8.96
C ARG A 28 3.77 13.11 7.48
N TRP A 29 4.85 13.80 7.12
CA TRP A 29 5.08 14.29 5.75
C TRP A 29 5.98 13.37 4.96
N GLN A 30 5.71 13.27 3.65
CA GLN A 30 6.57 12.59 2.68
C GLN A 30 6.62 13.40 1.39
N HIS A 31 7.79 13.47 0.75
CA HIS A 31 7.89 14.05 -0.59
C HIS A 31 7.09 13.17 -1.56
N ARG A 32 6.37 13.78 -2.50
CA ARG A 32 5.64 13.05 -3.55
C ARG A 32 6.55 12.05 -4.31
N LEU A 33 7.79 12.45 -4.56
CA LEU A 33 8.79 11.63 -5.28
C LEU A 33 9.43 10.53 -4.41
N CYS A 34 9.15 10.50 -3.10
CA CYS A 34 9.72 9.51 -2.18
C CYS A 34 8.75 8.35 -1.95
N ASP A 35 8.47 7.57 -3.00
CA ASP A 35 7.68 6.34 -2.97
C ASP A 35 6.22 6.50 -2.47
N THR A 36 5.60 7.65 -2.73
CA THR A 36 4.18 7.86 -2.38
C THR A 36 3.22 7.19 -3.37
N GLY A 37 3.68 6.88 -4.58
CA GLY A 37 2.84 6.43 -5.70
C GLY A 37 1.96 7.53 -6.32
N ILE A 38 1.98 8.76 -5.78
CA ILE A 38 1.16 9.87 -6.27
C ILE A 38 1.79 10.50 -7.51
N THR A 39 1.03 10.52 -8.60
CA THR A 39 1.42 11.19 -9.84
C THR A 39 1.35 12.72 -9.72
N SER A 40 2.02 13.43 -10.64
CA SER A 40 1.95 14.90 -10.67
C SER A 40 0.54 15.44 -10.88
N GLU A 41 -0.25 14.75 -11.69
CA GLU A 41 -1.62 15.16 -11.98
C GLU A 41 -2.52 14.96 -10.76
N GLN A 42 -2.47 13.80 -10.10
CA GLN A 42 -3.21 13.57 -8.86
C GLN A 42 -2.85 14.60 -7.80
N TYR A 43 -1.55 14.89 -7.61
CA TYR A 43 -1.11 15.92 -6.68
C TYR A 43 -1.69 17.30 -7.02
N ARG A 44 -1.72 17.66 -8.31
CA ARG A 44 -2.31 18.93 -8.76
C ARG A 44 -3.80 18.96 -8.49
N LEU A 45 -4.53 17.90 -8.81
CA LEU A 45 -5.98 17.82 -8.57
C LEU A 45 -6.31 17.88 -7.07
N MET A 46 -5.51 17.22 -6.22
CA MET A 46 -5.63 17.30 -4.76
C MET A 46 -5.36 18.71 -4.25
N SER A 47 -4.27 19.34 -4.70
CA SER A 47 -3.90 20.70 -4.29
C SER A 47 -4.93 21.75 -4.75
N SER A 48 -5.58 21.52 -5.90
CA SER A 48 -6.66 22.38 -6.42
C SER A 48 -8.03 22.10 -5.78
N GLY A 49 -8.15 21.10 -4.90
CA GLY A 49 -9.42 20.69 -4.31
C GLY A 49 -10.38 19.99 -5.28
N GLN A 50 -9.90 19.59 -6.46
CA GLN A 50 -10.70 18.87 -7.46
C GLN A 50 -10.74 17.36 -7.23
N LEU A 51 -9.82 16.84 -6.42
CA LEU A 51 -9.74 15.43 -6.05
C LEU A 51 -9.52 15.34 -4.54
N THR A 52 -10.46 14.73 -3.83
CA THR A 52 -10.27 14.29 -2.45
C THR A 52 -9.82 12.83 -2.49
N MET A 53 -8.60 12.58 -2.04
CA MET A 53 -8.00 11.25 -1.95
C MET A 53 -7.38 11.14 -0.57
N GLU A 54 -7.74 10.08 0.15
CA GLU A 54 -7.06 9.70 1.39
C GLU A 54 -5.76 9.01 1.03
N TRP A 55 -4.64 9.53 1.55
CA TRP A 55 -3.33 8.94 1.37
C TRP A 55 -2.74 8.52 2.70
N SER A 56 -2.40 7.24 2.79
CA SER A 56 -1.76 6.64 3.95
C SER A 56 -0.33 6.21 3.63
N CYS A 57 0.60 6.47 4.54
CA CYS A 57 1.97 6.02 4.40
C CYS A 57 2.10 4.49 4.55
N VAL A 58 3.24 3.95 4.15
CA VAL A 58 3.53 2.51 4.22
C VAL A 58 3.35 1.95 5.63
N ASP A 59 3.81 2.67 6.66
CA ASP A 59 3.66 2.23 8.07
C ASP A 59 2.18 2.10 8.48
N CYS A 60 1.33 3.05 8.04
CA CYS A 60 -0.10 3.02 8.34
C CYS A 60 -0.84 1.93 7.54
N ASN A 61 -0.43 1.67 6.30
CA ASN A 61 -0.96 0.56 5.52
C ASN A 61 -0.61 -0.79 6.14
N LEU A 62 0.64 -0.97 6.60
CA LEU A 62 1.09 -2.20 7.21
C LEU A 62 0.36 -2.51 8.53
N ASP A 63 0.15 -1.50 9.39
CA ASP A 63 -0.63 -1.66 10.63
C ASP A 63 -2.07 -2.11 10.35
N SER A 64 -2.66 -1.61 9.26
CA SER A 64 -4.02 -1.99 8.85
C SER A 64 -4.11 -3.46 8.43
N GLU A 65 -3.12 -3.96 7.68
CA GLU A 65 -3.06 -5.38 7.26
C GLU A 65 -2.84 -6.33 8.46
N VAL A 66 -1.97 -5.97 9.40
CA VAL A 66 -1.68 -6.79 10.59
C VAL A 66 -2.92 -6.89 11.51
N ARG A 67 -3.73 -5.82 11.61
CA ARG A 67 -5.00 -5.86 12.36
C ARG A 67 -6.03 -6.80 11.75
N GLN A 68 -6.05 -6.93 10.43
CA GLN A 68 -6.97 -7.86 9.75
C GLN A 68 -6.57 -9.32 9.94
N LEU A 69 -5.27 -9.64 9.98
CA LEU A 69 -4.81 -11.01 10.25
C LEU A 69 -4.95 -11.43 11.72
N SER A 70 -4.91 -10.49 12.66
CA SER A 70 -5.06 -10.78 14.09
C SER A 70 -6.51 -10.99 14.54
N SER A 71 -7.50 -10.71 13.69
CA SER A 71 -8.93 -10.89 14.01
C SER A 71 -9.49 -12.29 13.68
N THR A 72 -8.67 -13.23 13.23
CA THR A 72 -9.07 -14.64 13.09
C THR A 72 -8.61 -15.44 14.30
N THR A 73 -9.15 -15.14 15.47
CA THR A 73 -9.10 -16.04 16.63
C THR A 73 -10.47 -16.67 16.82
N VAL A 74 -10.70 -17.80 16.15
CA VAL A 74 -11.67 -18.80 16.61
C VAL A 74 -10.96 -20.15 16.61
N TYR A 75 -10.16 -20.37 17.65
CA TYR A 75 -9.78 -21.69 18.12
C TYR A 75 -10.04 -21.71 19.63
N ASP A 76 -11.31 -21.75 20.00
CA ASP A 76 -11.75 -22.32 21.27
C ASP A 76 -12.04 -23.79 20.95
N GLU A 77 -11.42 -24.70 21.70
CA GLU A 77 -11.59 -26.16 21.66
C GLU A 77 -11.17 -26.89 20.35
N ILE A 78 -10.09 -27.66 20.42
CA ILE A 78 -9.76 -28.72 19.45
C ILE A 78 -10.53 -29.98 19.87
N PRO A 79 -11.60 -30.41 19.17
CA PRO A 79 -11.98 -31.81 19.18
C PRO A 79 -11.04 -32.59 18.24
N PRO A 80 -10.52 -33.76 18.67
CA PRO A 80 -9.74 -34.63 17.79
C PRO A 80 -10.69 -35.31 16.78
N ASP A 81 -10.16 -35.64 15.61
CA ASP A 81 -10.75 -36.56 14.61
C ASP A 81 -11.95 -35.96 13.85
N THR A 82 -11.98 -35.77 12.53
CA THR A 82 -11.61 -36.73 11.48
C THR A 82 -11.85 -36.09 10.09
N SER A 83 -11.12 -36.60 9.08
CA SER A 83 -11.53 -36.64 7.67
C SER A 83 -11.44 -35.36 6.83
N ILE A 84 -10.27 -35.16 6.23
CA ILE A 84 -10.15 -34.46 4.94
C ILE A 84 -10.68 -35.39 3.83
N PRO A 85 -11.67 -34.97 3.03
CA PRO A 85 -11.75 -35.42 1.64
C PRO A 85 -11.25 -34.31 0.71
N ASN A 86 -10.11 -34.63 0.11
CA ASN A 86 -9.49 -33.97 -1.02
C ASN A 86 -10.51 -33.68 -2.11
N SER A 87 -10.55 -32.45 -2.65
CA SER A 87 -11.24 -32.19 -3.92
C SER A 87 -10.60 -31.05 -4.72
N PRO A 88 -10.63 -31.17 -6.06
CA PRO A 88 -9.53 -30.77 -6.93
C PRO A 88 -9.52 -29.28 -7.28
N ILE A 89 -8.32 -28.69 -7.28
CA ILE A 89 -8.06 -27.38 -7.86
C ILE A 89 -8.43 -27.45 -9.35
N ARG A 90 -9.50 -26.77 -9.74
CA ARG A 90 -9.83 -26.53 -11.14
C ARG A 90 -9.00 -25.36 -11.64
N GLU A 91 -7.94 -25.69 -12.35
CA GLU A 91 -7.21 -24.78 -13.22
C GLU A 91 -8.05 -24.35 -14.44
N LEU A 92 -7.58 -23.24 -15.04
CA LEU A 92 -7.65 -22.82 -16.45
C LEU A 92 -8.65 -21.71 -16.82
N SER A 93 -8.09 -20.50 -16.99
CA SER A 93 -8.16 -19.74 -18.25
C SER A 93 -6.96 -18.77 -18.28
N GLN A 94 -5.83 -19.10 -18.91
CA GLN A 94 -5.51 -18.93 -20.34
C GLN A 94 -5.92 -17.51 -20.83
N THR A 95 -5.09 -16.69 -21.46
CA THR A 95 -4.05 -16.97 -22.46
C THR A 95 -3.31 -15.66 -22.78
N LEU A 96 -2.11 -15.77 -23.36
CA LEU A 96 -1.48 -14.76 -24.23
C LEU A 96 -0.41 -13.83 -23.61
N PHE A 97 0.80 -14.35 -23.36
CA PHE A 97 2.03 -13.57 -23.57
C PHE A 97 3.07 -14.41 -24.32
N HIS A 98 2.93 -14.35 -25.65
CA HIS A 98 3.99 -14.27 -26.64
C HIS A 98 5.34 -14.94 -26.32
N LEU A 99 5.46 -16.16 -26.86
CA LEU A 99 6.60 -16.70 -27.61
C LEU A 99 7.58 -15.61 -28.10
N MET A 100 8.68 -15.40 -27.37
CA MET A 100 9.81 -14.56 -27.79
C MET A 100 11.14 -15.10 -27.22
N VAL A 101 11.70 -16.16 -27.82
CA VAL A 101 13.16 -16.45 -27.84
C VAL A 101 13.43 -17.30 -29.11
N THR A 102 13.53 -16.70 -30.29
CA THR A 102 14.75 -16.28 -31.02
C THR A 102 15.72 -17.39 -31.46
N GLN A 103 16.12 -17.31 -32.75
CA GLN A 103 17.32 -17.90 -33.41
C GLN A 103 17.17 -19.36 -33.85
N THR A 104 17.53 -19.80 -35.07
CA THR A 104 18.30 -19.21 -36.21
C THR A 104 17.97 -20.04 -37.45
#